data_AF-A0A354P4Z9-F1
#
_entry.id   AF-A0A354P4Z9-F1
#
_cell.length_a   1.000
_cell.length_b   1.000
_cell.length_c   1.000
_cell.angle_alpha   90.00
_cell.angle_beta   90.00
_cell.angle_gamma   90.00
#
_symmetry.space_group_name_H-M   'P 1'
#
loop_
_entity.id
_entity.type
_entity.pdbx_description
1 polymer ?
#
loop_
_entity_poly.entity_id
_entity_poly.type
_entity_poly.pdbx_seq_one_letter_code
_entity_poly.pdbx_strand_id
1 'polypeptide(L)' 'MDDITQTPEELIANMSTDELQELLGELGVDASDDQAAGIKDLVAQLGSLEAAMNALEVLDDLDFRRAA' A
#
# COMPACT_ATOMS: atom_id res chain seq x y z
N MET A 1 -23.87 18.80 6.02
CA MET A 1 -22.90 18.23 6.98
C MET A 1 -22.55 16.90 6.37
N ASP A 2 -21.59 16.92 5.45
CA ASP A 2 -21.11 15.70 4.81
C ASP A 2 -20.23 15.02 5.84
N ASP A 3 -20.83 14.01 6.46
CA ASP A 3 -20.25 13.14 7.45
C ASP A 3 -19.02 12.48 6.82
N ILE A 4 -17.86 12.65 7.45
CA ILE A 4 -16.57 12.16 6.96
C ILE A 4 -16.56 10.66 7.21
N THR A 5 -17.29 9.89 6.39
CA THR A 5 -17.31 8.43 6.43
C THR A 5 -16.28 7.84 5.48
N GLN A 6 -15.23 8.59 5.14
CA GLN A 6 -14.17 8.01 4.32
C GLN A 6 -13.49 6.92 5.13
N THR A 7 -13.52 5.70 4.61
CA THR A 7 -12.81 4.61 5.30
C THR A 7 -11.30 4.90 5.25
N PRO A 8 -10.50 4.37 6.19
CA PRO A 8 -9.05 4.52 6.16
C PRO A 8 -8.42 4.19 4.80
N GLU A 9 -9.02 3.25 4.07
CA GLU A 9 -8.60 2.83 2.74
C GLU A 9 -8.94 3.85 1.66
N GLU A 10 -10.09 4.52 1.76
CA GLU A 10 -10.42 5.65 0.88
C GLU A 10 -9.49 6.83 1.13
N LEU A 11 -9.02 7.03 2.37
CA LEU A 11 -7.99 8.03 2.65
C LEU A 11 -6.67 7.67 1.97
N ILE A 12 -6.22 6.42 2.10
CA ILE A 12 -4.99 5.93 1.44
C ILE A 12 -5.09 6.00 -0.09
N ALA A 13 -6.24 5.64 -0.67
CA ALA A 13 -6.46 5.75 -2.11
C ALA A 13 -6.45 7.20 -2.62
N ASN A 14 -6.79 8.17 -1.75
CA ASN A 14 -6.75 9.59 -2.07
C ASN A 14 -5.42 10.28 -1.73
N MET A 15 -4.55 9.66 -0.92
CA MET A 15 -3.20 10.17 -0.62
C MET A 15 -2.32 10.18 -1.87
N SER A 16 -1.42 11.14 -1.97
CA SER A 16 -0.33 11.10 -2.95
C SER A 16 0.64 9.94 -2.65
N THR A 17 1.42 9.55 -3.66
CA THR A 17 2.44 8.51 -3.50
C THR A 17 3.47 8.89 -2.43
N ASP A 18 3.87 10.17 -2.41
CA ASP A 18 4.82 10.73 -1.44
C ASP A 18 4.28 10.63 0.00
N GLU A 19 3.01 11.00 0.23
CA GLU A 19 2.37 10.88 1.53
C GLU A 19 2.24 9.42 1.97
N LEU A 20 1.97 8.51 1.03
CA LEU A 20 1.92 7.08 1.32
C LEU A 20 3.31 6.52 1.66
N GLN A 21 4.37 6.98 1.00
CA GLN A 21 5.74 6.62 1.36
C GLN A 21 6.12 7.10 2.75
N GLU A 22 5.79 8.34 3.11
CA GLU A 22 6.04 8.85 4.46
C GLU A 22 5.32 7.99 5.51
N LEU A 23 4.05 7.66 5.28
CA LEU A 23 3.27 6.79 6.16
C LEU A 23 3.89 5.39 6.29
N LEU A 24 4.29 4.79 5.17
CA LEU A 24 4.95 3.48 5.16
C LEU A 24 6.28 3.55 5.91
N GLY A 25 7.05 4.63 5.74
CA GLY A 25 8.30 4.89 6.46
C GLY A 25 8.09 5.00 7.97
N GLU A 26 7.02 5.66 8.42
CA GLU A 26 6.64 5.72 9.84
C GLU A 26 6.29 4.34 10.42
N LEU A 27 5.73 3.45 9.59
CA LEU A 27 5.44 2.05 9.93
C LEU A 27 6.68 1.14 9.86
N GLY A 28 7.85 1.67 9.47
CA GLY A 28 9.08 0.92 9.32
C GLY A 28 9.21 0.18 7.98
N VAL A 29 8.38 0.53 6.99
CA VAL A 29 8.42 0.01 5.62
C VAL A 29 9.07 1.06 4.72
N ASP A 30 10.30 0.80 4.29
CA ASP A 30 11.00 1.66 3.33
C ASP A 30 10.59 1.27 1.90
N ALA A 31 9.48 1.86 1.42
CA ALA A 31 8.94 1.61 0.10
C ALA A 31 9.43 2.65 -0.93
N SER A 32 9.87 2.19 -2.09
CA SER A 32 10.16 3.07 -3.24
C SER A 32 8.88 3.67 -3.83
N ASP A 33 9.01 4.70 -4.67
CA ASP A 33 7.88 5.41 -5.28
C ASP A 33 6.99 4.42 -6.07
N ASP A 34 7.63 3.50 -6.79
CA ASP A 34 6.94 2.45 -7.56
C ASP A 34 6.20 1.45 -6.65
N GLN A 35 6.79 1.10 -5.50
CA GLN A 35 6.16 0.22 -4.52
C GLN A 35 4.97 0.90 -3.83
N ALA A 36 5.11 2.17 -3.44
CA ALA A 36 4.02 2.93 -2.85
C ALA A 36 2.86 3.14 -3.85
N ALA A 37 3.16 3.42 -5.12
CA ALA A 37 2.14 3.46 -6.17
C ALA A 37 1.43 2.09 -6.33
N GLY A 38 2.19 0.99 -6.31
CA GLY A 38 1.63 -0.36 -6.33
C GLY A 38 0.75 -0.68 -5.12
N ILE A 39 1.16 -0.30 -3.91
CA ILE A 39 0.36 -0.43 -2.68
C ILE A 39 -0.95 0.33 -2.84
N LYS A 40 -0.89 1.58 -3.29
CA LYS A 40 -2.06 2.43 -3.48
C LYS A 40 -3.06 1.80 -4.46
N ASP A 41 -2.59 1.29 -5.60
CA ASP A 41 -3.42 0.61 -6.58
C ASP A 41 -4.02 -0.68 -6.02
N LEU A 42 -3.27 -1.43 -5.21
CA LEU A 42 -3.75 -2.63 -4.53
C LEU A 42 -4.78 -2.29 -3.45
N VAL A 43 -4.61 -1.21 -2.69
CA VAL A 43 -5.61 -0.74 -1.72
C VAL A 43 -6.91 -0.36 -2.44
N ALA A 44 -6.82 0.33 -3.59
CA ALA A 44 -7.98 0.67 -4.40
C ALA A 44 -8.71 -0.58 -4.96
N GLN A 45 -7.97 -1.64 -5.29
CA GLN A 45 -8.53 -2.88 -5.84
C GLN A 45 -9.06 -3.85 -4.78
N LEU A 46 -8.35 -4.00 -3.66
CA LEU A 46 -8.63 -4.95 -2.60
C LEU A 46 -9.49 -4.35 -1.48
N GLY A 47 -9.57 -3.02 -1.42
CA GLY A 47 -10.30 -2.29 -0.39
C GLY A 47 -9.71 -2.44 1.01
N SER A 48 -8.41 -2.77 1.11
CA SER A 48 -7.69 -2.96 2.38
C SER A 48 -6.18 -2.78 2.21
N LEU A 49 -5.58 -1.95 3.06
CA LEU A 49 -4.11 -1.81 3.16
C LEU A 49 -3.44 -3.11 3.58
N GLU A 50 -4.03 -3.84 4.53
CA GLU A 50 -3.50 -5.12 5.00
C GLU A 50 -3.50 -6.16 3.86
N ALA A 51 -4.55 -6.21 3.05
CA ALA A 51 -4.60 -7.08 1.88
C ALA A 51 -3.54 -6.70 0.83
N ALA A 52 -3.32 -5.40 0.61
CA ALA A 52 -2.30 -4.90 -0.31
C ALA A 52 -0.88 -5.25 0.15
N MET A 53 -0.58 -5.06 1.43
CA MET A 53 0.73 -5.41 2.00
C MET A 53 1.00 -6.92 1.96
N ASN A 54 0.01 -7.73 2.33
CA ASN A 54 0.12 -9.19 2.23
C ASN A 54 0.35 -9.65 0.78
N ALA A 55 -0.28 -8.99 -0.20
CA ALA A 55 -0.06 -9.30 -1.61
C ALA A 55 1.38 -8.99 -2.05
N LEU A 56 2.01 -7.95 -1.51
CA LEU A 56 3.40 -7.60 -1.79
C LEU A 56 4.39 -8.55 -1.12
N GLU A 57 4.16 -8.94 0.13
CA GLU A 57 4.99 -9.95 0.80
C GLU A 57 5.00 -11.29 0.03
N VAL A 58 3.85 -11.67 -0.54
CA VAL A 58 3.75 -12.88 -1.39
C VAL A 58 4.55 -12.71 -2.69
N LEU A 59 4.59 -11.51 -3.27
CA LEU A 59 5.37 -11.24 -4.48
C LEU A 59 6.88 -11.26 -4.19
N ASP A 60 7.33 -10.67 -3.09
CA ASP A 60 8.74 -10.70 -2.67
C ASP A 60 9.23 -12.14 -2.34
N ASP A 61 8.39 -12.97 -1.69
CA ASP A 61 8.72 -14.39 -1.43
C ASP A 61 8.76 -15.23 -2.73
N LEU A 62 8.01 -14.83 -3.77
CA LEU A 62 8.07 -15.47 -5.09
C LEU A 62 9.36 -15.13 -5.85
N ASP A 63 9.85 -13.89 -5.77
CA ASP A 63 11.11 -13.50 -6.40
C ASP A 63 12.32 -14.19 -5.75
N PHE A 64 12.27 -14.47 -4.45
CA PHE A 64 13.31 -15.27 -3.76
C PHE A 64 13.37 -16.72 -4.25
N ARG A 65 12.22 -17.33 -4.60
CA ARG A 65 12.16 -18.71 -5.12
C ARG A 65 12.50 -18.84 -6.59
N ARG A 66 12.38 -17.77 -7.38
CA ARG A 66 12.74 -17.77 -8.80
C ARG A 66 14.25 -17.65 -9.04
N ALA A 67 14.98 -17.12 -8.06
CA ALA A 67 16.43 -16.96 -8.11
C ALA A 67 17.23 -18.12 -7.47
N ALA A 68 16.57 -19.19 -6.99
CA ALA A 68 17.18 -20.35 -6.34
C ALA A 68 17.25 -21.59 -7.24
#